data_AF-A0A239NPB5-F1
#
_entry.id   AF-A0A239NPB5-F1
#
_cell.length_a   1.000
_cell.length_b   1.000
_cell.length_c   1.000
_cell.angle_alpha   90.00
_cell.angle_beta   90.00
_cell.angle_gamma   90.00
#
_symmetry.space_group_name_H-M   'P 1'
#
loop_
_entity.id
_entity.type
_entity.pdbx_description
1 polymer ?
#
loop_
_entity_poly.entity_id
_entity_poly.type
_entity_poly.pdbx_seq_one_letter_code
_entity_poly.pdbx_strand_id
1 'polypeptide(L)'
;MTTQKFETPAPIATILEIPAGRVQFIASDQAVTTVRVQPVNAAKSHDVQAAERTTVDYHDGVLRITDSTTHHKLIGSKGSVDVTVELPAGSRVDAKTGACEVRGTGRLGDVTFD
;
A
#
# COMPACT_ATOMS: atom_id res chain seq x y z
N MET A 1 -5.23 -3.28 -12.83
CA MET A 1 -3.98 -2.67 -12.32
C MET A 1 -4.20 -1.18 -12.28
N THR A 2 -4.05 -0.57 -11.11
CA THR A 2 -4.23 0.87 -10.91
C THR A 2 -2.89 1.46 -10.50
N THR A 3 -2.54 2.63 -11.04
CA THR A 3 -1.31 3.35 -10.70
C THR A 3 -1.66 4.79 -10.40
N GLN A 4 -1.25 5.26 -9.23
CA GLN A 4 -1.45 6.63 -8.78
C GLN A 4 -0.11 7.29 -8.49
N LYS A 5 -0.01 8.58 -8.76
CA LYS A 5 1.22 9.37 -8.58
C LYS A 5 0.90 10.64 -7.83
N PHE A 6 1.76 10.99 -6.88
CA PHE A 6 1.63 12.16 -6.03
C PHE A 6 2.94 12.93 -6.01
N GLU A 7 2.88 14.25 -6.12
CA GLU A 7 4.06 15.11 -5.94
C GLU A 7 4.41 15.15 -4.45
N THR A 8 5.60 14.65 -4.12
CA THR A 8 6.09 14.50 -2.74
C THR A 8 7.56 14.90 -2.70
N PRO A 9 7.89 16.20 -2.79
CA PRO A 9 9.27 16.67 -2.80
C PRO A 9 9.98 16.52 -1.45
N ALA A 10 9.22 16.22 -0.39
CA ALA A 10 9.72 15.92 0.95
C ALA A 10 9.26 14.52 1.39
N PRO A 11 9.96 13.91 2.37
CA PRO A 11 9.54 12.64 2.97
C PRO A 11 8.11 12.72 3.53
N ILE A 12 7.35 11.64 3.34
CA ILE A 12 5.95 11.55 3.74
C ILE A 12 5.74 10.54 4.88
N ALA A 13 4.54 10.54 5.45
CA ALA A 13 4.08 9.43 6.27
C ALA A 13 3.20 8.49 5.42
N THR A 14 3.43 7.19 5.50
CA THR A 14 2.60 6.18 4.82
C THR A 14 1.88 5.34 5.86
N ILE A 15 0.57 5.22 5.73
CA ILE A 15 -0.28 4.31 6.50
C ILE A 15 -0.86 3.30 5.52
N LEU A 16 -0.54 2.03 5.70
CA LEU A 16 -1.02 0.94 4.88
C LEU A 16 -1.81 -0.05 5.75
N GLU A 17 -3.06 -0.32 5.39
CA GLU A 17 -3.92 -1.29 6.07
C GLU A 17 -4.51 -2.27 5.04
N ILE A 18 -3.92 -3.47 4.93
CA ILE A 18 -4.29 -4.47 3.91
C ILE A 18 -4.42 -5.86 4.54
N PRO A 19 -5.53 -6.59 4.30
CA PRO A 19 -5.79 -7.85 4.98
C PRO A 19 -4.90 -9.02 4.52
N ALA A 20 -4.52 -9.09 3.24
CA ALA A 20 -3.73 -10.19 2.67
C ALA A 20 -3.02 -9.79 1.37
N GLY A 21 -1.83 -10.36 1.13
CA GLY A 21 -1.11 -10.23 -0.14
C GLY A 21 0.36 -9.88 0.00
N ARG A 22 0.86 -8.97 -0.84
CA ARG A 22 2.27 -8.58 -0.91
C ARG A 22 2.39 -7.07 -0.92
N VAL A 23 3.31 -6.54 -0.14
CA VAL A 23 3.58 -5.12 -0.05
C VAL A 23 5.07 -4.87 -0.25
N GLN A 24 5.40 -3.95 -1.14
CA GLN A 24 6.78 -3.54 -1.39
C GLN A 24 6.90 -2.02 -1.27
N PHE A 25 7.73 -1.57 -0.34
CA PHE A 25 8.15 -0.17 -0.21
C PHE A 25 9.54 0.01 -0.81
N ILE A 26 9.70 0.98 -1.70
CA ILE A 26 10.96 1.31 -2.38
C ILE A 26 11.27 2.77 -2.10
N ALA A 27 12.21 3.02 -1.19
CA ALA A 27 12.63 4.36 -0.81
C ALA A 27 13.86 4.80 -1.62
N SER A 28 13.71 5.87 -2.39
CA SER A 28 14.78 6.41 -3.24
C SER A 28 14.76 7.94 -3.25
N ASP A 29 15.82 8.56 -3.75
CA ASP A 29 15.89 10.02 -3.90
C ASP A 29 15.01 10.45 -5.08
N GLN A 30 13.70 10.53 -4.83
CA GLN A 30 12.67 10.94 -5.79
C GLN A 30 11.73 11.97 -5.15
N ALA A 31 11.19 12.86 -5.99
CA ALA A 31 10.22 13.89 -5.58
C ALA A 31 8.76 13.50 -5.90
N VAL A 32 8.53 12.25 -6.31
CA VAL A 32 7.22 11.72 -6.68
C VAL A 32 7.02 10.41 -5.95
N THR A 33 5.84 10.22 -5.36
CA THR A 33 5.41 8.94 -4.81
C THR A 33 4.54 8.23 -5.84
N THR A 34 4.86 6.98 -6.16
CA THR A 34 4.07 6.14 -7.06
C THR A 34 3.51 4.96 -6.27
N VAL A 35 2.18 4.78 -6.34
CA VAL A 35 1.49 3.62 -5.76
C VAL A 35 0.91 2.78 -6.87
N ARG A 36 1.26 1.50 -6.88
CA ARG A 36 0.70 0.51 -7.79
C ARG A 36 -0.09 -0.51 -7.00
N VAL A 37 -1.31 -0.78 -7.46
CA VAL A 37 -2.21 -1.76 -6.87
C VAL A 37 -2.68 -2.73 -7.94
N GLN A 38 -2.52 -4.02 -7.68
CA GLN A 38 -2.93 -5.07 -8.61
C GLN A 38 -3.34 -6.34 -7.86
N PRO A 39 -4.19 -7.20 -8.45
CA PRO A 39 -4.49 -8.50 -7.87
C PRO A 39 -3.20 -9.35 -7.81
N VAL A 40 -3.02 -10.14 -6.75
CA VAL A 40 -1.92 -11.13 -6.71
C VAL A 40 -2.10 -12.17 -7.83
N ASN A 41 -3.33 -12.59 -8.10
CA ASN A 41 -3.68 -13.43 -9.24
C ASN A 41 -4.91 -12.88 -9.98
N ALA A 42 -4.69 -12.34 -11.18
CA ALA A 42 -5.75 -11.77 -12.01
C ALA A 42 -6.80 -12.79 -12.50
N ALA A 43 -6.53 -14.10 -12.41
CA ALA A 43 -7.51 -15.15 -12.72
C ALA A 43 -8.45 -15.47 -11.55
N LYS A 44 -8.19 -14.93 -10.34
CA LYS A 44 -9.02 -15.14 -9.15
C LYS A 44 -9.89 -13.92 -8.90
N SER A 45 -11.20 -14.09 -9.00
CA SER A 45 -12.17 -12.99 -8.83
C SER A 45 -12.05 -12.27 -7.48
N HIS A 46 -11.70 -13.00 -6.41
CA HIS A 46 -11.48 -12.39 -5.10
C HIS A 46 -10.26 -11.46 -5.07
N ASP A 47 -9.15 -11.82 -5.73
CA ASP A 47 -7.95 -10.97 -5.82
C ASP A 47 -8.25 -9.72 -6.65
N VAL A 48 -8.99 -9.88 -7.75
CA VAL A 48 -9.44 -8.75 -8.60
C VAL A 48 -10.29 -7.79 -7.77
N GLN A 49 -11.29 -8.30 -7.05
CA GLN A 49 -12.14 -7.50 -6.18
C GLN A 49 -11.36 -6.81 -5.05
N ALA A 50 -10.37 -7.48 -4.46
CA ALA A 50 -9.52 -6.88 -3.44
C ALA A 50 -8.74 -5.69 -4.01
N ALA A 51 -8.12 -5.84 -5.19
CA ALA A 51 -7.40 -4.75 -5.84
C ALA A 51 -8.30 -3.56 -6.24
N GLU A 52 -9.54 -3.82 -6.67
CA GLU A 52 -10.52 -2.78 -7.01
C GLU A 52 -11.04 -2.02 -5.77
N ARG A 53 -11.08 -2.67 -4.60
CA ARG A 53 -11.56 -2.09 -3.34
C ARG A 53 -10.48 -1.32 -2.58
N THR A 54 -9.21 -1.53 -2.90
CA THR A 54 -8.10 -0.78 -2.32
C THR A 54 -8.16 0.67 -2.75
N THR A 55 -8.30 1.56 -1.78
CA THR A 55 -8.23 3.00 -1.95
C THR A 55 -6.81 3.48 -1.69
N VAL A 56 -6.40 4.51 -2.41
CA VAL A 56 -5.12 5.19 -2.20
C VAL A 56 -5.42 6.67 -2.19
N ASP A 57 -5.17 7.30 -1.06
CA ASP A 57 -5.41 8.73 -0.84
C ASP A 57 -4.14 9.37 -0.32
N TYR A 58 -3.84 10.57 -0.80
CA TYR A 58 -2.72 11.38 -0.30
C TYR A 58 -3.23 12.77 0.05
N HIS A 59 -3.13 13.12 1.32
CA HIS A 59 -3.49 14.44 1.84
C HIS A 59 -2.53 14.83 2.97
N ASP A 60 -2.26 16.12 3.18
CA ASP A 60 -1.53 16.61 4.36
C ASP A 60 -0.21 15.87 4.67
N GLY A 61 0.53 15.44 3.63
CA GLY A 61 1.78 14.69 3.79
C GLY A 61 1.62 13.24 4.23
N VAL A 62 0.39 12.71 4.24
CA VAL A 62 0.05 11.34 4.63
C VAL A 62 -0.53 10.58 3.44
N LEU A 63 0.16 9.52 3.03
CA LEU A 63 -0.34 8.54 2.07
C LEU A 63 -1.09 7.44 2.82
N ARG A 64 -2.36 7.23 2.51
CA ARG A 64 -3.23 6.19 3.08
C ARG A 64 -3.56 5.17 2.00
N ILE A 65 -3.25 3.91 2.27
CA ILE A 65 -3.58 2.78 1.42
C ILE A 65 -4.42 1.82 2.25
N THR A 66 -5.71 1.67 1.92
CA THR A 66 -6.64 0.89 2.73
C THR A 66 -7.57 0.06 1.87
N ASP A 67 -7.99 -1.10 2.35
CA ASP A 67 -9.19 -1.76 1.82
C ASP A 67 -10.43 -0.99 2.30
N SER A 68 -11.30 -0.56 1.39
CA SER A 68 -12.57 0.14 1.71
C SER A 68 -13.51 -0.65 2.63
N THR A 69 -13.23 -1.94 2.88
CA THR A 69 -13.99 -2.81 3.78
C THR A 69 -13.40 -2.96 5.18
N THR A 70 -12.27 -2.32 5.53
CA THR A 70 -11.65 -2.48 6.87
C THR A 70 -12.58 -2.12 8.04
N HIS A 71 -13.59 -1.27 7.81
CA HIS A 71 -14.64 -0.96 8.80
C HIS A 71 -15.84 -1.93 8.81
N HIS A 72 -16.02 -2.73 7.77
CA HIS A 72 -17.12 -3.68 7.64
C HIS A 72 -16.58 -5.11 7.77
N LYS A 73 -16.87 -5.76 8.90
CA LYS A 73 -16.64 -7.21 9.13
C LYS A 73 -17.43 -8.05 8.10
N LEU A 74 -16.95 -8.13 6.87
CA LEU A 74 -17.51 -9.00 5.85
C LEU A 74 -16.84 -10.38 5.93
N ILE A 75 -17.71 -11.36 6.13
CA ILE A 75 -17.43 -12.79 6.10
C ILE A 75 -17.26 -13.18 4.62
N GLY A 76 -16.04 -13.53 4.22
CA GLY A 76 -15.72 -13.94 2.86
C GLY A 76 -14.21 -14.04 2.61
N SER A 77 -13.83 -14.74 1.53
CA SER A 77 -12.44 -14.88 1.08
C SER A 77 -11.82 -13.49 0.85
N LYS A 78 -10.97 -13.05 1.78
CA LYS A 78 -10.20 -11.80 1.66
C LYS A 78 -9.22 -11.98 0.52
N GLY A 79 -9.56 -11.50 -0.67
CA GLY A 79 -8.65 -11.59 -1.80
C GLY A 79 -7.31 -10.96 -1.48
N SER A 80 -6.27 -11.38 -2.20
CA SER A 80 -4.91 -10.92 -2.01
C SER A 80 -4.54 -9.85 -3.02
N VAL A 81 -3.93 -8.78 -2.54
CA VAL A 81 -3.48 -7.65 -3.36
C VAL A 81 -1.97 -7.51 -3.33
N ASP A 82 -1.39 -7.11 -4.45
CA ASP A 82 0.01 -6.79 -4.60
C ASP A 82 0.14 -5.27 -4.71
N VAL A 83 0.81 -4.67 -3.72
CA VAL A 83 0.98 -3.22 -3.60
C VAL A 83 2.45 -2.86 -3.64
N THR A 84 2.80 -1.98 -4.57
CA THR A 84 4.14 -1.38 -4.66
C THR A 84 4.05 0.11 -4.41
N VAL A 85 4.85 0.60 -3.47
CA VAL A 85 4.95 2.01 -3.12
C VAL A 85 6.39 2.46 -3.34
N GLU A 86 6.60 3.26 -4.37
CA GLU A 86 7.86 3.96 -4.62
C GLU A 86 7.72 5.33 -3.96
N LEU A 87 8.55 5.66 -2.97
CA LEU A 87 8.41 6.88 -2.16
C LEU A 87 9.77 7.57 -1.91
N PRO A 88 9.77 8.85 -1.50
CA PRO A 88 11.00 9.58 -1.17
C PRO A 88 11.76 8.93 0.00
N ALA A 89 13.09 8.90 -0.09
CA ALA A 89 13.96 8.48 0.99
C ALA A 89 13.66 9.24 2.29
N GLY A 90 13.67 8.54 3.43
CA GLY A 90 13.36 9.07 4.75
C GLY A 90 11.87 9.05 5.10
N SER A 91 10.98 8.60 4.19
CA SER A 91 9.55 8.53 4.50
C SER A 91 9.27 7.46 5.55
N ARG A 92 8.31 7.76 6.43
CA ARG A 92 7.83 6.87 7.47
C ARG A 92 6.81 5.88 6.91
N VAL A 93 6.83 4.66 7.41
CA VAL A 93 5.87 3.59 7.08
C VAL A 93 5.24 3.06 8.35
N ASP A 94 3.92 3.02 8.36
CA ASP A 94 3.08 2.32 9.33
C ASP A 94 2.25 1.31 8.54
N ALA A 95 2.58 0.03 8.66
CA ALA A 95 1.95 -1.04 7.89
C ALA A 95 1.23 -2.00 8.85
N LYS A 96 -0.10 -2.00 8.79
CA LYS A 96 -0.95 -2.95 9.49
C LYS A 96 -1.46 -3.98 8.50
N THR A 97 -1.08 -5.23 8.69
CA THR A 97 -1.41 -6.27 7.73
C THR A 97 -1.87 -7.56 8.40
N GLY A 98 -2.70 -8.32 7.69
CA GLY A 98 -3.03 -9.68 8.11
C GLY A 98 -2.03 -10.69 7.55
N ALA A 99 -2.45 -11.43 6.53
CA ALA A 99 -1.63 -12.43 5.86
C ALA A 99 -0.82 -11.79 4.71
N CYS A 100 0.11 -10.89 5.04
CA CYS A 100 0.93 -10.20 4.05
C CYS A 100 2.42 -10.49 4.21
N GLU A 101 3.11 -10.58 3.07
CA GLU A 101 4.55 -10.38 3.03
C GLU A 101 4.83 -8.89 2.82
N VAL A 102 5.65 -8.28 3.68
CA VAL A 102 6.07 -6.88 3.55
C VAL A 102 7.58 -6.81 3.31
N ARG A 103 7.97 -6.10 2.26
CA ARG A 103 9.38 -5.82 1.92
C ARG A 103 9.62 -4.32 1.86
N GLY A 104 10.70 -3.87 2.49
CA GLY A 104 11.20 -2.50 2.38
C GLY A 104 12.60 -2.50 1.78
N THR A 105 12.87 -1.62 0.83
CA THR A 105 14.21 -1.40 0.26
C THR A 105 14.55 0.09 0.24
N GLY A 106 15.85 0.38 0.38
CA GLY A 106 16.36 1.76 0.41
C GLY A 106 16.30 2.41 1.80
N ARG A 107 16.40 3.74 1.84
CA ARG A 107 16.43 4.51 3.09
C ARG A 107 15.02 4.86 3.55
N LEU A 108 14.35 3.93 4.22
CA LEU A 108 13.11 4.24 4.94
C LEU A 108 13.42 5.02 6.23
N GLY A 109 12.48 5.85 6.65
CA GLY A 109 12.49 6.48 7.97
C GLY A 109 12.01 5.50 9.04
N ASP A 110 11.16 5.96 9.95
CA ASP A 110 10.54 5.07 10.94
C ASP A 110 9.66 4.02 10.24
N VAL A 111 9.78 2.76 10.67
CA VAL A 111 8.97 1.66 10.16
C VAL A 111 8.27 0.97 11.34
N THR A 112 6.95 0.93 11.29
CA THR A 112 6.11 0.14 12.21
C THR A 112 5.37 -0.91 11.40
N PHE A 113 5.32 -2.13 11.92
CA PHE A 113 4.65 -3.27 11.31
C PHE A 113 3.85 -4.03 12.37
N ASP A 114 2.56 -4.23 12.10
CA ASP A 114 1.59 -4.95 12.96
C ASP A 114 0.81 -5.98 12.13
#